data_AF-A0AAD2HG99-F1
#
_entry.id   AF-A0AAD2HG99-F1
#
_cell.length_a   1.000
_cell.length_b   1.000
_cell.length_c   1.000
_cell.angle_alpha   90.00
_cell.angle_beta   90.00
_cell.angle_gamma   90.00
#
_symmetry.space_group_name_H-M   'P 1'
#
loop_
_entity.id
_entity.type
_entity.pdbx_description
1 polymer ?
#
loop_
_entity_poly.entity_id
_entity_poly.type
_entity_poly.pdbx_seq_one_letter_code
_entity_poly.pdbx_strand_id
1 'polypeptide(L)'
;MSEKIITVDEFRAHTSKDSFYVLIHGKVYDATKFLDEHPGGDEVILAEKGKDATEAFEDVGHSDEARELLLPMLIGSLEPNSVLGRPSPSSGGSKSGGSGSMVEQGSSLFTWAPVVLLAAWFGYRYYTTGAPY
;
A
#
# COMPACT_ATOMS: atom_id res chain seq x y z
N MET A 1 0.45 25.50 12.66
CA MET A 1 0.67 24.16 13.22
C MET A 1 2.08 23.77 12.84
N SER A 2 2.92 23.38 13.79
CA SER A 2 4.31 23.02 13.55
C SER A 2 4.37 21.84 12.59
N GLU A 3 4.90 22.04 11.38
CA GLU A 3 4.99 20.96 10.39
C GLU A 3 6.09 20.00 10.86
N LYS A 4 5.68 18.89 11.51
CA LYS A 4 6.62 17.90 12.01
C LYS A 4 7.13 17.09 10.83
N ILE A 5 8.43 17.14 10.62
CA ILE A 5 9.08 16.38 9.56
C ILE A 5 9.26 14.95 10.06
N ILE A 6 8.60 14.00 9.41
CA ILE A 6 8.67 12.56 9.75
C ILE A 6 9.67 11.89 8.81
N THR A 7 10.59 11.11 9.37
CA THR A 7 11.53 10.30 8.56
C THR A 7 10.86 9.03 8.06
N VAL A 8 11.35 8.47 6.96
CA VAL A 8 10.85 7.18 6.44
C VAL A 8 11.00 6.04 7.44
N ASP A 9 12.07 6.06 8.24
CA ASP A 9 12.30 5.06 9.29
C ASP A 9 11.23 5.17 10.40
N GLU A 10 10.98 6.39 10.88
CA GLU A 10 9.92 6.64 11.86
C GLU A 10 8.54 6.26 11.30
N PHE A 11 8.24 6.60 10.05
CA PHE A 11 7.00 6.21 9.37
C PHE A 11 6.84 4.69 9.30
N ARG A 12 7.90 3.96 8.95
CA ARG A 12 7.89 2.48 8.87
C ARG A 12 7.80 1.80 10.23
N ALA A 13 8.28 2.44 11.29
CA ALA A 13 8.10 1.96 12.65
C ALA A 13 6.62 2.00 13.08
N HIS A 14 5.85 2.96 12.56
CA HIS A 14 4.43 3.16 12.87
C HIS A 14 3.51 2.41 11.88
N THR A 15 3.65 1.09 11.86
CA THR A 15 2.85 0.16 11.02
C THR A 15 1.99 -0.81 11.83
N SER A 16 1.83 -0.53 13.13
CA SER A 16 1.07 -1.37 14.07
C SER A 16 -0.35 -0.84 14.26
N LYS A 17 -1.28 -1.68 14.72
CA LYS A 17 -2.68 -1.30 14.95
C LYS A 17 -2.86 -0.21 16.01
N ASP A 18 -1.94 -0.14 16.97
CA ASP A 18 -1.92 0.88 18.04
C ASP A 18 -1.14 2.15 17.63
N SER A 19 -0.50 2.15 16.46
CA SER A 19 0.34 3.26 15.98
C SER A 19 0.50 3.12 14.47
N PHE A 20 -0.44 3.70 13.73
CA PHE A 20 -0.60 3.49 12.31
C PHE A 20 -0.55 4.80 11.53
N TYR A 21 0.50 4.97 10.73
CA TYR A 21 0.69 6.15 9.91
C TYR A 21 0.42 5.84 8.43
N VAL A 22 -0.28 6.76 7.77
CA VAL A 22 -0.49 6.74 6.32
C VAL A 22 0.19 7.91 5.66
N LEU A 23 0.78 7.66 4.50
CA LEU A 23 1.39 8.67 3.66
C LEU A 23 0.48 8.92 2.46
N ILE A 24 -0.08 10.13 2.35
CA ILE A 24 -0.96 10.52 1.27
C ILE A 24 -0.49 11.90 0.77
N HIS A 25 -0.23 12.03 -0.53
CA HIS A 25 0.30 13.25 -1.16
C HIS A 25 1.54 13.84 -0.45
N GLY A 26 2.44 12.97 0.06
CA GLY A 26 3.65 13.39 0.78
C GLY A 26 3.42 13.90 2.22
N LYS A 27 2.19 13.80 2.73
CA LYS A 27 1.82 14.15 4.11
C LYS A 27 1.55 12.89 4.93
N VAL A 28 2.01 12.92 6.18
CA VAL A 28 1.85 11.82 7.13
C VAL A 28 0.66 12.09 8.05
N TYR A 29 -0.26 11.14 8.09
CA TYR A 29 -1.47 11.20 8.89
C TYR A 29 -1.53 10.04 9.89
N ASP A 30 -1.99 10.33 11.10
CA ASP A 30 -2.25 9.32 12.13
C ASP A 30 -3.64 8.70 11.90
N ALA A 31 -3.69 7.52 11.31
CA ALA A 31 -4.93 6.79 11.09
C ALA A 31 -5.19 5.73 12.17
N THR A 32 -4.45 5.75 13.29
CA THR A 32 -4.52 4.73 14.35
C THR A 32 -5.94 4.54 14.87
N LYS A 33 -6.62 5.65 15.18
CA LYS A 33 -8.01 5.63 15.68
C LYS A 33 -9.03 5.38 14.57
N PHE A 34 -8.64 5.64 13.33
CA PHE A 34 -9.51 5.54 12.17
C PHE A 34 -9.49 4.15 11.53
N LEU A 35 -8.54 3.28 11.89
CA LEU A 35 -8.47 1.91 11.37
C LEU A 35 -9.79 1.14 11.52
N ASP A 36 -10.41 1.22 12.70
CA ASP A 36 -11.66 0.51 13.01
C ASP A 36 -12.91 1.24 12.49
N GLU A 37 -12.83 2.58 12.37
CA GLU A 37 -13.91 3.41 11.84
C GLU A 37 -13.89 3.54 10.32
N HIS A 38 -12.88 2.97 9.65
CA HIS A 38 -12.76 3.06 8.20
C HIS A 38 -13.86 2.23 7.52
N PRO A 39 -14.74 2.84 6.70
CA PRO A 39 -15.86 2.13 6.07
C PRO A 39 -15.43 1.03 5.08
N GLY A 40 -14.18 1.05 4.61
CA GLY A 40 -13.59 -0.01 3.79
C GLY A 40 -12.92 -1.14 4.59
N GLY A 41 -12.91 -1.06 5.92
CA GLY A 41 -12.23 -2.00 6.84
C GLY A 41 -10.75 -1.65 7.09
N ASP A 42 -10.17 -2.22 8.15
CA ASP A 42 -8.76 -2.01 8.51
C ASP A 42 -7.81 -2.69 7.52
N GLU A 43 -8.24 -3.79 6.91
CA GLU A 43 -7.41 -4.62 6.03
C GLU A 43 -6.86 -3.86 4.81
N VAL A 44 -7.67 -3.01 4.18
CA VAL A 44 -7.28 -2.26 2.98
C VAL A 44 -6.32 -1.12 3.31
N ILE A 45 -6.45 -0.51 4.48
CA ILE A 45 -5.52 0.53 4.96
C ILE A 45 -4.20 -0.12 5.41
N LEU A 46 -4.27 -1.25 6.12
CA LEU A 46 -3.09 -2.00 6.56
C LEU A 46 -2.28 -2.56 5.39
N ALA A 47 -2.91 -2.83 4.25
CA ALA A 47 -2.21 -3.25 3.04
C ALA A 47 -1.19 -2.19 2.57
N GLU A 48 -1.47 -0.90 2.81
CA GLU A 48 -0.65 0.24 2.42
C GLU A 48 0.29 0.73 3.53
N LYS A 49 0.49 -0.07 4.58
CA LYS A 49 1.39 0.26 5.69
C LYS A 49 2.85 0.41 5.23
N GLY A 50 3.50 1.48 5.68
CA GLY A 50 4.94 1.68 5.44
C GLY A 50 5.32 1.97 3.97
N LYS A 51 4.33 2.30 3.13
CA LYS A 51 4.47 2.75 1.75
C LYS A 51 3.54 3.94 1.49
N ASP A 52 3.65 4.51 0.29
CA ASP A 52 2.82 5.64 -0.13
C ASP A 52 1.43 5.12 -0.53
N ALA A 53 0.41 5.57 0.21
CA ALA A 53 -0.97 5.15 0.02
C ALA A 53 -1.75 6.10 -0.91
N THR A 54 -1.07 7.05 -1.56
CA THR A 54 -1.72 8.08 -2.40
C THR A 54 -2.46 7.42 -3.56
N GLU A 55 -1.82 6.49 -4.27
CA GLU A 55 -2.45 5.82 -5.41
C GLU A 55 -3.68 5.03 -4.98
N ALA A 56 -3.60 4.26 -3.88
CA ALA A 56 -4.73 3.51 -3.35
C ALA A 56 -5.88 4.44 -2.88
N PHE A 57 -5.54 5.57 -2.26
CA PHE A 57 -6.52 6.54 -1.80
C PHE A 57 -7.26 7.22 -2.97
N GLU A 58 -6.53 7.57 -4.04
CA GLU A 58 -7.09 8.17 -5.25
C GLU A 58 -7.88 7.17 -6.11
N ASP A 59 -7.41 5.92 -6.22
CA ASP A 59 -8.08 4.84 -6.98
C ASP A 59 -9.46 4.51 -6.41
N VAL A 60 -9.59 4.49 -5.08
CA VAL A 60 -10.88 4.28 -4.41
C VAL A 60 -11.85 5.44 -4.64
N GLY A 61 -11.33 6.65 -4.91
CA GLY A 61 -12.17 7.82 -5.20
C GLY A 61 -12.90 8.37 -3.96
N HIS A 62 -12.20 8.54 -2.84
CA HIS A 62 -12.76 9.13 -1.61
C HIS A 62 -13.37 10.52 -1.85
N SER A 63 -14.59 10.75 -1.34
CA SER A 63 -15.29 12.03 -1.37
C SER A 63 -14.53 13.15 -0.64
N ASP A 64 -14.86 14.41 -0.94
CA ASP A 64 -14.23 15.57 -0.28
C ASP A 64 -14.39 15.55 1.24
N GLU A 65 -15.54 15.11 1.78
CA GLU A 65 -15.74 14.94 3.22
C GLU A 65 -14.73 13.95 3.85
N ALA A 66 -14.39 12.87 3.15
CA ALA A 66 -13.40 11.90 3.65
C ALA A 66 -11.99 12.52 3.69
N ARG A 67 -11.69 13.43 2.75
CA ARG A 67 -10.45 14.21 2.78
C ARG A 67 -10.46 15.21 3.93
N GLU A 68 -11.62 15.78 4.26
CA GLU A 68 -11.77 16.65 5.44
C GLU A 68 -11.49 15.92 6.76
N LEU A 69 -11.84 14.63 6.86
CA LEU A 69 -11.49 13.79 8.01
C LEU A 69 -9.98 13.56 8.15
N LEU A 70 -9.20 13.63 7.06
CA LEU A 70 -7.74 13.51 7.12
C LEU A 70 -7.06 14.75 7.71
N LEU A 71 -7.62 15.96 7.52
CA LEU A 71 -7.01 17.20 8.02
C LEU A 71 -6.69 17.20 9.53
N PRO A 72 -7.62 16.81 10.44
CA PRO A 72 -7.32 16.76 11.88
C PRO A 72 -6.32 15.65 12.25
N MET A 73 -6.15 14.64 11.39
CA MET A 73 -5.20 13.53 11.59
C MET A 73 -3.79 13.86 11.08
N LEU A 74 -3.57 15.03 10.50
CA LEU A 74 -2.27 15.42 9.94
C LEU A 74 -1.24 15.61 11.06
N ILE A 75 -0.19 14.81 11.02
CA ILE A 75 0.96 14.92 11.93
C ILE A 75 2.00 15.88 11.32
N GLY A 76 2.22 15.75 10.01
CA GLY A 76 3.18 16.58 9.29
C GLY A 76 3.53 16.05 7.90
N SER A 77 4.74 16.33 7.44
CA SER A 77 5.21 16.03 6.08
C SER A 77 6.35 15.02 6.13
N LEU A 78 6.41 14.10 5.17
CA LEU A 78 7.54 13.17 5.06
C LEU A 78 8.78 13.89 4.53
N GLU A 79 9.97 13.59 5.06
CA GLU A 79 11.26 14.11 4.56
C GLU A 79 11.39 13.93 3.03
N PRO A 80 11.47 15.01 2.23
CA PRO A 80 11.57 14.91 0.78
C PRO A 80 12.93 14.34 0.30
N ASN A 81 13.95 14.36 1.16
CA ASN A 81 15.25 13.73 0.89
C ASN A 81 15.24 12.20 1.08
N SER A 82 14.19 11.65 1.68
CA SER A 82 14.00 10.22 1.85
C SER A 82 12.96 9.74 0.83
N VAL A 83 13.34 9.78 -0.45
CA VAL A 83 12.52 9.15 -1.48
C VAL A 83 12.41 7.67 -1.11
N LEU A 84 11.19 7.16 -0.90
CA LEU A 84 10.90 5.74 -0.62
C LEU A 84 11.45 4.75 -1.70
N GLY A 85 12.15 5.26 -2.71
CA GLY A 85 12.87 4.53 -3.74
C GLY A 85 14.17 5.18 -4.27
N ARG A 86 14.84 6.09 -3.56
CA ARG A 86 16.22 6.51 -3.92
C ARG A 86 17.15 6.36 -2.73
N PRO A 87 18.31 5.69 -2.89
CA PRO A 87 19.34 5.73 -1.87
C PRO A 87 19.74 7.19 -1.65
N SER A 88 19.65 7.63 -0.40
CA SER A 88 20.28 8.84 0.08
C SER A 88 21.76 8.86 -0.33
N PRO A 89 22.38 10.03 -0.57
CA PRO A 89 23.76 10.12 -1.03
C PRO A 89 24.72 9.81 0.13
N SER A 90 24.82 8.53 0.48
CA SER A 90 25.92 8.01 1.26
C SER A 90 27.07 7.72 0.30
N SER A 91 28.09 8.54 0.43
CA SER A 91 29.36 8.48 -0.28
C SER A 91 29.98 7.07 -0.32
N GLY A 92 30.42 6.67 -1.52
CA GLY A 92 31.54 5.76 -1.71
C GLY A 92 31.20 4.30 -2.05
N GLY A 93 31.39 3.93 -3.32
CA GLY A 93 31.55 2.52 -3.70
C GLY A 93 31.04 2.15 -5.09
N SER A 94 31.76 2.58 -6.14
CA SER A 94 31.61 2.05 -7.49
C SER A 94 31.83 0.52 -7.51
N LYS A 95 30.87 -0.25 -8.03
CA LYS A 95 31.17 -1.43 -8.87
C LYS A 95 30.11 -1.61 -9.95
N SER A 96 30.55 -1.38 -11.18
CA SER A 96 29.92 -1.82 -12.41
C SER A 96 30.02 -3.34 -12.55
N GLY A 97 29.02 -3.94 -13.21
CA GLY A 97 29.23 -5.09 -14.09
C GLY A 97 28.32 -6.28 -13.81
N GLY A 98 27.41 -6.55 -14.75
CA GLY A 98 26.69 -7.83 -14.78
C GLY A 98 25.42 -7.82 -15.62
N SER A 99 25.60 -7.90 -16.94
CA SER A 99 24.59 -8.02 -17.99
C SER A 99 23.50 -9.08 -17.72
N GLY A 100 22.26 -8.78 -18.10
CA GLY A 100 21.15 -9.74 -18.15
C GLY A 100 19.83 -9.11 -18.58
N SER A 101 19.68 -8.86 -19.89
CA SER A 101 18.44 -8.85 -20.68
C SER A 101 17.25 -8.02 -20.15
N MET A 102 17.00 -6.82 -20.68
CA MET A 102 16.12 -6.56 -21.84
C MET A 102 14.62 -6.74 -21.55
N VAL A 103 13.91 -5.59 -21.54
CA VAL A 103 12.47 -5.28 -21.81
C VAL A 103 11.42 -5.99 -20.94
N GLU A 104 10.73 -5.27 -20.05
CA GLU A 104 9.48 -4.52 -20.33
C GLU A 104 8.42 -5.40 -20.99
N GLN A 105 7.36 -5.76 -20.25
CA GLN A 105 5.96 -5.50 -20.61
C GLN A 105 5.01 -6.30 -19.71
N GLY A 106 3.94 -5.63 -19.30
CA GLY A 106 3.00 -6.07 -18.28
C GLY A 106 2.34 -7.40 -18.58
N SER A 107 2.01 -8.12 -17.50
CA SER A 107 1.04 -9.21 -17.55
C SER A 107 0.44 -9.37 -16.16
N SER A 108 -0.80 -8.91 -16.03
CA SER A 108 -1.76 -9.13 -14.94
C SER A 108 -2.13 -10.62 -14.76
N LEU A 109 -1.19 -11.53 -14.98
CA LEU A 109 -1.40 -12.98 -14.92
C LEU A 109 -1.17 -13.56 -13.53
N PHE A 110 -0.53 -12.82 -12.62
CA PHE A 110 -0.33 -13.29 -11.25
C PHE A 110 -1.53 -12.99 -10.33
N THR A 111 -2.39 -12.05 -10.71
CA THR A 111 -3.60 -11.68 -9.98
C THR A 111 -4.79 -12.61 -10.26
N TRP A 112 -4.84 -13.25 -11.43
CA TRP A 112 -5.94 -14.16 -11.80
C TRP A 112 -5.67 -15.65 -11.52
N ALA A 113 -4.45 -16.01 -11.12
CA ALA A 113 -4.12 -17.38 -10.72
C ALA A 113 -5.06 -17.97 -9.64
N PRO A 114 -5.42 -17.27 -8.55
CA PRO A 114 -6.36 -17.83 -7.54
C PRO A 114 -7.81 -17.92 -8.04
N VAL A 115 -8.23 -17.00 -8.92
CA VAL A 115 -9.60 -16.97 -9.48
C VAL A 115 -9.82 -18.14 -10.46
N VAL A 116 -8.83 -18.41 -11.31
CA VAL A 116 -8.87 -19.53 -12.27
C VAL A 116 -8.83 -20.87 -11.54
N LEU A 117 -8.05 -20.99 -10.45
CA LEU A 117 -8.01 -22.19 -9.61
C LEU A 117 -9.35 -22.46 -8.90
N LEU A 118 -10.02 -21.42 -8.39
CA LEU A 118 -11.35 -21.53 -7.78
C LEU A 118 -12.44 -21.91 -8.79
N ALA A 119 -12.42 -21.33 -10.00
CA ALA A 119 -13.36 -21.67 -11.05
C ALA A 119 -13.18 -23.13 -11.53
N ALA A 120 -11.94 -23.59 -11.67
CA ALA A 120 -11.64 -24.98 -11.99
C ALA A 120 -12.09 -25.95 -10.89
N TRP A 121 -11.91 -25.60 -9.61
CA TRP A 121 -12.36 -26.41 -8.48
C TRP A 121 -13.89 -26.49 -8.40
N PHE A 122 -14.60 -25.39 -8.60
CA PHE A 122 -16.07 -25.38 -8.59
C PHE A 122 -16.66 -26.15 -9.79
N GLY A 123 -16.07 -26.02 -10.98
CA GLY A 123 -16.45 -26.81 -12.15
C GLY A 123 -16.23 -28.31 -11.95
N TYR A 124 -15.08 -28.70 -11.38
CA TYR A 124 -14.80 -30.09 -11.03
C TYR A 124 -15.75 -30.63 -9.95
N ARG A 125 -16.11 -29.82 -8.96
CA ARG A 125 -17.05 -30.20 -7.90
C ARG A 125 -18.48 -30.34 -8.45
N TYR A 126 -18.92 -29.41 -9.30
CA TYR A 126 -20.24 -29.48 -9.93
C TYR A 126 -20.37 -30.72 -10.83
N TYR A 127 -19.32 -31.05 -11.60
CA TYR A 127 -19.31 -32.22 -12.46
C TYR A 127 -19.24 -33.55 -11.68
N THR A 128 -18.52 -33.61 -10.57
CA THR A 128 -18.38 -34.84 -9.76
C THR A 128 -19.51 -35.06 -8.75
N THR A 129 -20.35 -34.06 -8.47
CA THR A 129 -21.53 -34.19 -7.58
C THR A 129 -22.85 -34.35 -8.37
N GLY A 130 -22.79 -34.36 -9.70
CA GLY A 130 -23.93 -34.50 -10.61
C GLY A 130 -24.11 -35.89 -11.22
N ALA A 131 -23.86 -36.97 -10.46
CA ALA A 131 -24.28 -38.31 -10.85
C ALA A 131 -25.64 -38.64 -10.20
N PRO A 132 -26.73 -38.78 -10.97
CA PRO A 132 -28.04 -39.14 -10.41
C PRO A 132 -28.04 -40.63 -10.03
N TYR A 133 -28.48 -40.91 -8.80
CA TYR A 133 -29.24 -42.12 -8.49
C TYR A 133 -30.61 -41.70 -7.97
#